data_AF-A0A7W6VDJ0-F1
#
_entry.id   AF-A0A7W6VDJ0-F1
#
_cell.length_a   1.000
_cell.length_b   1.000
_cell.length_c   1.000
_cell.angle_alpha   90.00
_cell.angle_beta   90.00
_cell.angle_gamma   90.00
#
_symmetry.space_group_name_H-M   'P 1'
#
loop_
_entity.id
_entity.type
_entity.pdbx_description
1 polymer ?
#
loop_
_entity_poly.entity_id
_entity_poly.type
_entity_poly.pdbx_seq_one_letter_code
_entity_poly.pdbx_strand_id
1 'polypeptide(L)'
;MFLFLALLIGVISGLRAMTAPAAVAWGAALGWFDVSQTPLAFMGYRWTPWIFTVLAIVELITDQLPSTPSRKVPVQFGARIVTGALAGATIGAASGLLFGGLIAGVIGAVIGTYGGAAVRARLAASFGKDLPAALIEDAVAVIGAALVVVAMS
;
A
#
# COMPACT_ATOMS: atom_id res chain seq x y z
N MET A 1 -17.63 5.66 -1.98
CA MET A 1 -16.69 4.86 -2.80
C MET A 1 -15.23 5.18 -2.45
N PHE A 2 -14.75 6.40 -2.68
CA PHE A 2 -13.33 6.78 -2.50
C PHE A 2 -12.75 6.51 -1.10
N LEU A 3 -13.48 6.79 -0.02
CA LEU A 3 -13.00 6.49 1.34
C LEU A 3 -12.83 4.98 1.61
N PHE A 4 -13.69 4.16 1.00
CA PHE A 4 -13.56 2.72 1.10
C PHE A 4 -12.35 2.22 0.30
N LEU A 5 -12.13 2.74 -0.90
CA LEU A 5 -10.92 2.45 -1.69
C LEU A 5 -9.64 2.95 -0.98
N ALA A 6 -9.70 4.11 -0.31
CA ALA A 6 -8.62 4.64 0.50
C ALA A 6 -8.32 3.74 1.73
N LEU A 7 -9.36 3.19 2.37
CA LEU A 7 -9.19 2.18 3.42
C LEU A 7 -8.52 0.92 2.86
N LEU A 8 -8.99 0.40 1.73
CA LEU A 8 -8.43 -0.80 1.10
C LEU A 8 -6.97 -0.60 0.68
N ILE A 9 -6.62 0.54 0.05
CA ILE A 9 -5.22 0.81 -0.31
C ILE A 9 -4.35 0.98 0.94
N GLY A 10 -4.92 1.52 2.02
CA GLY A 10 -4.29 1.52 3.34
C GLY A 10 -3.99 0.11 3.82
N VAL A 11 -4.93 -0.83 3.72
CA VAL A 11 -4.70 -2.25 4.06
C VAL A 11 -3.54 -2.82 3.26
N ILE A 12 -3.48 -2.54 1.95
CA ILE A 12 -2.35 -2.97 1.12
C ILE A 12 -1.03 -2.37 1.59
N SER A 13 -1.01 -1.08 1.94
CA SER A 13 0.16 -0.42 2.55
C SER A 13 0.58 -1.06 3.87
N GLY A 14 -0.40 -1.54 4.63
CA GLY A 14 -0.19 -2.30 5.85
C GLY A 14 0.39 -3.70 5.61
N LEU A 15 0.19 -4.30 4.44
CA LEU A 15 0.84 -5.55 4.04
C LEU A 15 2.26 -5.26 3.53
N ARG A 16 2.39 -4.30 2.60
CA ARG A 16 3.65 -3.81 2.00
C ARG A 16 3.62 -2.30 1.79
N ALA A 17 4.57 -1.59 2.40
CA ALA A 17 4.57 -0.15 2.52
C ALA A 17 4.66 0.55 1.17
N MET A 18 5.48 0.06 0.24
CA MET A 18 5.75 0.77 -1.02
C MET A 18 4.83 0.34 -2.17
N THR A 19 4.11 -0.78 -2.01
CA THR A 19 3.19 -1.28 -3.04
C THR A 19 2.00 -0.33 -3.27
N ALA A 20 1.41 0.17 -2.19
CA ALA A 20 0.29 1.11 -2.24
C ALA A 20 0.61 2.45 -2.94
N PRO A 21 1.64 3.22 -2.54
CA PRO A 21 1.97 4.49 -3.21
C PRO A 21 2.44 4.27 -4.65
N ALA A 22 3.09 3.15 -4.98
CA ALA A 22 3.45 2.82 -6.36
C ALA A 22 2.21 2.68 -7.25
N ALA A 23 1.23 1.89 -6.82
CA ALA A 23 0.02 1.67 -7.61
C ALA A 23 -0.79 2.96 -7.80
N VAL A 24 -0.96 3.73 -6.72
CA VAL A 24 -1.70 5.00 -6.78
C VAL A 24 -0.99 6.03 -7.66
N ALA A 25 0.35 6.12 -7.59
CA ALA A 25 1.12 6.98 -8.48
C ALA A 25 0.98 6.57 -9.96
N TRP A 26 0.91 5.27 -10.26
CA TRP A 26 0.62 4.79 -11.62
C TRP A 26 -0.78 5.20 -12.08
N GLY A 27 -1.81 5.01 -11.25
CA GLY A 27 -3.17 5.44 -11.61
C GLY A 27 -3.27 6.94 -11.87
N ALA A 28 -2.62 7.76 -11.04
CA ALA A 28 -2.56 9.21 -11.24
C ALA A 28 -1.79 9.59 -12.51
N ALA A 29 -0.62 8.97 -12.76
CA ALA A 29 0.20 9.27 -13.93
C ALA A 29 -0.42 8.79 -15.26
N LEU A 30 -1.23 7.72 -15.23
CA LEU A 30 -2.00 7.23 -16.37
C LEU A 30 -3.29 8.02 -16.60
N GLY A 31 -3.62 8.98 -15.72
CA GLY A 31 -4.81 9.82 -15.83
C GLY A 31 -6.12 9.12 -15.50
N TRP A 32 -6.08 8.01 -14.75
CA TRP A 32 -7.30 7.30 -14.31
C TRP A 32 -8.11 8.13 -13.30
N PHE A 33 -7.43 8.99 -12.54
CA PHE A 33 -8.07 9.97 -11.68
C PHE A 33 -7.19 11.22 -11.59
N ASP A 34 -7.81 12.38 -11.36
CA ASP A 34 -7.11 13.67 -11.35
C ASP A 34 -6.75 14.11 -9.93
N VAL A 35 -5.48 14.44 -9.73
CA VAL A 35 -4.94 15.04 -8.50
C VAL A 35 -4.17 16.35 -8.77
N SER A 36 -4.22 16.86 -10.00
CA SER A 36 -3.43 18.01 -10.47
C SER A 36 -3.75 19.31 -9.71
N GLN A 37 -5.00 19.49 -9.30
CA GLN A 37 -5.46 20.67 -8.54
C GLN A 37 -5.38 20.46 -7.01
N THR A 38 -4.54 19.51 -6.57
CA THR A 38 -4.43 19.14 -5.15
C THR A 38 -3.00 19.25 -4.66
N PRO A 39 -2.76 19.33 -3.34
CA PRO A 39 -1.40 19.28 -2.78
C PRO A 39 -0.61 18.01 -3.15
N LEU A 40 -1.29 16.97 -3.65
CA LEU A 40 -0.72 15.68 -4.04
C LEU A 40 -0.51 15.56 -5.55
N ALA A 41 -0.50 16.68 -6.29
CA ALA A 41 -0.25 16.69 -7.75
C ALA A 41 1.04 15.96 -8.15
N PHE A 42 2.06 15.94 -7.29
CA PHE A 42 3.30 15.21 -7.53
C PHE A 42 3.08 13.70 -7.71
N MET A 43 2.00 13.12 -7.18
CA MET A 43 1.67 11.70 -7.37
C MET A 43 1.39 11.36 -8.83
N GLY A 44 0.89 12.32 -9.62
CA GLY A 44 0.70 12.18 -11.07
C GLY A 44 1.92 12.57 -11.91
N TYR A 45 3.04 12.97 -11.30
CA TYR A 45 4.24 13.35 -12.05
C TYR A 45 4.91 12.13 -12.70
N ARG A 46 5.42 12.30 -13.93
CA ARG A 46 5.90 11.21 -14.80
C ARG A 46 6.97 10.30 -14.19
N TRP A 47 7.72 10.76 -13.18
CA TRP A 47 8.77 9.99 -12.51
C TRP A 47 8.35 9.37 -11.18
N THR A 48 7.31 9.91 -10.53
CA THR A 48 6.83 9.43 -9.23
C THR A 48 6.47 7.94 -9.22
N PRO A 49 5.72 7.38 -10.19
CA PRO A 49 5.43 5.94 -10.20
C PRO A 49 6.70 5.09 -10.31
N TRP A 50 7.71 5.54 -11.07
CA TRP A 50 8.99 4.82 -11.20
C TRP A 50 9.77 4.80 -9.90
N ILE A 51 9.84 5.93 -9.18
CA ILE A 51 10.51 6.01 -7.88
C ILE A 51 9.86 5.04 -6.89
N PHE A 52 8.53 5.09 -6.75
CA PHE A 52 7.83 4.18 -5.85
C PHE A 52 7.91 2.71 -6.30
N THR A 53 7.93 2.44 -7.60
CA THR A 53 8.10 1.06 -8.11
C THR A 53 9.48 0.51 -7.74
N VAL A 54 10.55 1.31 -7.89
CA VAL A 54 11.90 0.92 -7.46
C VAL A 54 11.92 0.66 -5.94
N LEU A 55 11.32 1.54 -5.14
CA LEU A 55 11.21 1.35 -3.70
C LEU A 55 10.42 0.09 -3.32
N ALA A 56 9.35 -0.24 -4.07
CA ALA A 56 8.56 -1.46 -3.88
C ALA A 56 9.33 -2.73 -4.25
N ILE A 57 10.15 -2.68 -5.29
CA ILE A 57 11.05 -3.78 -5.65
C ILE A 57 12.12 -3.98 -4.57
N VAL A 58 12.72 -2.88 -4.08
CA VAL A 58 13.69 -2.95 -2.99
C VAL A 58 13.05 -3.56 -1.74
N GLU A 59 11.85 -3.11 -1.35
CA GLU A 59 11.09 -3.69 -0.24
C GLU A 59 10.91 -5.21 -0.41
N LEU A 60 10.44 -5.66 -1.59
CA LEU A 60 10.25 -7.08 -1.93
C LEU A 60 11.53 -7.91 -1.78
N ILE A 61 12.67 -7.39 -2.24
CA ILE A 61 13.96 -8.08 -2.17
C ILE A 61 14.44 -8.14 -0.71
N THR A 62 14.37 -7.00 0.00
CA THR A 62 14.83 -6.92 1.38
C THR A 62 13.98 -7.77 2.33
N ASP A 63 12.68 -7.92 2.08
CA ASP A 63 11.79 -8.73 2.92
C ASP A 63 12.07 -10.25 2.82
N GLN A 64 12.83 -10.69 1.80
CA GLN A 64 13.22 -12.11 1.66
C GLN A 64 14.57 -12.45 2.32
N LEU A 65 15.30 -11.45 2.83
CA LEU A 65 16.61 -11.69 3.46
C LEU A 65 16.45 -12.24 4.89
N PRO A 66 17.32 -13.18 5.34
CA PRO A 66 17.25 -13.76 6.69
C PRO A 66 17.47 -12.75 7.83
N SER A 67 18.07 -11.60 7.52
CA SER A 67 18.50 -10.58 8.48
C SER A 67 17.52 -9.43 8.64
N THR A 68 16.33 -9.52 8.03
CA THR A 68 15.38 -8.40 8.01
C THR A 68 14.72 -8.24 9.38
N PRO A 69 14.80 -7.05 10.00
CA PRO A 69 14.13 -6.78 11.27
C PRO A 69 12.63 -7.08 11.19
N SER A 70 12.06 -7.62 12.27
CA SER A 70 10.64 -7.96 12.36
C SER A 70 9.73 -6.78 12.02
N ARG A 71 8.71 -6.99 11.20
CA ARG A 71 7.70 -6.02 10.69
C ARG A 71 7.03 -5.14 11.76
N LYS A 72 7.20 -5.48 13.04
CA LYS A 72 6.72 -4.76 14.23
C LYS A 72 7.72 -3.73 14.76
N VAL A 73 8.90 -3.60 14.16
CA VAL A 73 9.87 -2.58 14.56
C VAL A 73 9.23 -1.21 14.29
N PRO A 74 9.28 -0.25 15.23
CA PRO A 74 8.57 1.03 15.11
C PRO A 74 8.81 1.77 13.80
N VAL A 75 10.01 1.63 13.22
CA VAL A 75 10.39 2.24 11.93
C VAL A 75 9.58 1.67 10.77
N GLN A 76 9.45 0.35 10.67
CA GLN A 76 8.72 -0.31 9.58
C GLN A 76 7.21 -0.06 9.70
N PHE A 77 6.68 -0.07 10.94
CA PHE A 77 5.29 0.27 11.19
C PHE A 77 4.98 1.74 10.84
N GLY A 78 5.87 2.67 11.26
CA GLY A 78 5.77 4.08 10.90
C GLY A 78 5.77 4.29 9.39
N ALA A 79 6.66 3.60 8.67
CA ALA A 79 6.69 3.66 7.20
C ALA A 79 5.35 3.21 6.58
N ARG A 80 4.74 2.12 7.07
CA ARG A 80 3.42 1.64 6.61
C ARG A 80 2.30 2.65 6.86
N ILE A 81 2.31 3.32 8.01
CA ILE A 81 1.34 4.37 8.33
C ILE A 81 1.52 5.56 7.39
N VAL A 82 2.74 6.05 7.19
CA VAL A 82 3.02 7.21 6.35
C VAL A 82 2.67 6.94 4.89
N THR A 83 3.04 5.77 4.37
CA THR A 83 2.72 5.35 3.01
C THR A 83 1.23 5.11 2.81
N GLY A 84 0.54 4.54 3.81
CA GLY A 84 -0.91 4.35 3.79
C GLY A 84 -1.66 5.67 3.83
N ALA A 85 -1.20 6.61 4.67
CA ALA A 85 -1.70 7.98 4.71
C ALA A 85 -1.54 8.68 3.35
N LEU A 86 -0.36 8.58 2.73
CA LEU A 86 -0.10 9.17 1.42
C LEU A 86 -0.99 8.57 0.33
N ALA A 87 -1.04 7.24 0.23
CA ALA A 87 -1.85 6.54 -0.78
C ALA A 87 -3.35 6.84 -0.60
N GLY A 88 -3.85 6.74 0.64
CA GLY A 88 -5.24 7.04 0.96
C GLY A 88 -5.61 8.51 0.73
N ALA A 89 -4.73 9.44 1.12
CA ALA A 89 -4.93 10.87 0.86
C ALA A 89 -4.99 11.18 -0.64
N THR A 90 -4.17 10.50 -1.45
CA THR A 90 -4.16 10.67 -2.91
C THR A 90 -5.47 10.18 -3.53
N ILE A 91 -5.98 9.01 -3.10
CA ILE A 91 -7.30 8.51 -3.52
C ILE A 91 -8.41 9.48 -3.09
N GLY A 92 -8.37 9.98 -1.85
CA GLY A 92 -9.36 10.92 -1.35
C GLY A 92 -9.31 12.30 -2.03
N ALA A 93 -8.11 12.75 -2.40
CA ALA A 93 -7.90 14.04 -3.07
C ALA A 93 -8.60 14.10 -4.43
N ALA A 94 -8.68 12.97 -5.16
CA ALA A 94 -9.41 12.87 -6.42
C ALA A 94 -10.91 13.19 -6.31
N SER A 95 -11.49 13.14 -5.09
CA SER A 95 -12.89 13.46 -4.83
C SER A 95 -13.08 14.60 -3.81
N GLY A 96 -12.05 15.42 -3.57
CA GLY A 96 -12.10 16.52 -2.59
C GLY A 96 -12.13 16.09 -1.12
N LEU A 97 -11.91 14.80 -0.82
CA LEU A 97 -11.95 14.21 0.52
C LEU A 97 -10.55 13.89 1.06
N LEU A 98 -9.57 14.79 0.84
CA LEU A 98 -8.15 14.55 1.16
C LEU A 98 -7.93 14.03 2.59
N PHE A 99 -8.47 14.73 3.60
CA PHE A 99 -8.31 14.32 5.00
C PHE A 99 -9.05 13.03 5.32
N GLY A 100 -10.23 12.81 4.73
CA GLY A 100 -10.96 11.56 4.90
C GLY A 100 -10.19 10.37 4.32
N GLY A 101 -9.61 10.54 3.13
CA GLY A 101 -8.77 9.54 2.49
C GLY A 101 -7.49 9.25 3.27
N LEU A 102 -6.86 10.29 3.83
CA LEU A 102 -5.69 10.15 4.70
C LEU A 102 -6.01 9.29 5.92
N ILE A 103 -7.08 9.63 6.65
CA ILE A 103 -7.51 8.92 7.86
C ILE A 103 -7.87 7.47 7.52
N ALA A 104 -8.62 7.25 6.44
CA ALA A 104 -8.97 5.92 5.97
C ALA A 104 -7.71 5.10 5.62
N GLY A 105 -6.73 5.72 4.94
CA GLY A 105 -5.45 5.10 4.61
C GLY A 105 -4.64 4.69 5.84
N VAL A 106 -4.59 5.55 6.87
CA VAL A 106 -3.94 5.23 8.16
C VAL A 106 -4.64 4.06 8.85
N ILE A 107 -5.97 4.10 8.96
CA ILE A 107 -6.75 3.01 9.59
C ILE A 107 -6.52 1.70 8.83
N GLY A 108 -6.54 1.77 7.50
CA GLY A 108 -6.26 0.64 6.63
C GLY A 108 -4.87 0.06 6.90
N ALA A 109 -3.83 0.91 6.98
CA ALA A 109 -2.45 0.47 7.23
C ALA A 109 -2.30 -0.26 8.57
N VAL A 110 -2.98 0.22 9.61
CA VAL A 110 -3.05 -0.45 10.91
C VAL A 110 -3.71 -1.82 10.78
N ILE A 111 -4.87 -1.90 10.13
CA ILE A 111 -5.60 -3.16 9.90
C ILE A 111 -4.74 -4.14 9.11
N GLY A 112 -4.12 -3.70 8.00
CA GLY A 112 -3.28 -4.54 7.15
C GLY A 112 -2.05 -5.07 7.88
N THR A 113 -1.42 -4.26 8.73
CA THR A 113 -0.23 -4.68 9.50
C THR A 113 -0.58 -5.80 10.47
N TYR A 114 -1.59 -5.61 11.32
CA TYR A 114 -1.95 -6.59 12.34
C TYR A 114 -2.70 -7.80 11.75
N GLY A 115 -3.63 -7.55 10.82
CA GLY A 115 -4.40 -8.57 10.14
C GLY A 115 -3.53 -9.46 9.24
N GLY A 116 -2.64 -8.86 8.45
CA GLY A 116 -1.69 -9.58 7.60
C GLY A 116 -0.76 -10.48 8.42
N ALA A 117 -0.20 -9.96 9.51
CA ALA A 117 0.64 -10.75 10.41
C ALA A 117 -0.10 -11.94 11.03
N ALA A 118 -1.36 -11.76 11.45
CA ALA A 118 -2.17 -12.82 12.02
C ALA A 118 -2.53 -13.90 10.98
N VAL A 119 -2.91 -13.50 9.77
CA VAL A 119 -3.23 -14.42 8.66
C VAL A 119 -1.99 -15.19 8.24
N ARG A 120 -0.85 -14.51 8.06
CA ARG A 120 0.43 -15.15 7.71
C ARG A 120 0.84 -16.19 8.74
N ALA A 121 0.74 -15.88 10.03
CA ALA A 121 1.07 -16.82 11.10
C ALA A 121 0.18 -18.08 11.05
N ARG A 122 -1.12 -17.91 10.78
CA ARG A 122 -2.05 -19.04 10.62
C ARG A 122 -1.75 -19.89 9.39
N LEU A 123 -1.44 -19.24 8.25
CA LEU A 123 -1.07 -19.93 7.02
C LEU A 123 0.27 -20.66 7.14
N ALA A 124 1.27 -20.04 7.77
CA ALA A 124 2.56 -20.68 8.02
C ALA A 124 2.40 -21.92 8.92
N ALA A 125 1.53 -21.85 9.93
CA ALA A 125 1.19 -23.01 10.77
C ALA A 125 0.49 -24.12 9.97
N SER A 126 -0.38 -23.79 9.00
CA SER A 126 -1.05 -24.79 8.18
C SER A 126 -0.15 -25.42 7.12
N PHE A 127 0.80 -24.67 6.55
CA PHE A 127 1.72 -25.17 5.52
C PHE A 127 3.01 -25.79 6.09
N GLY A 128 3.29 -25.61 7.38
CA GLY A 128 4.55 -26.02 8.01
C GLY A 128 5.79 -25.28 7.49
N LYS A 129 5.61 -24.26 6.64
CA LYS A 129 6.66 -23.44 6.02
C LYS A 129 6.14 -22.02 5.83
N ASP A 130 7.00 -21.01 5.99
CA ASP A 130 6.64 -19.60 5.86
C ASP A 130 6.60 -19.12 4.39
N LEU A 131 7.38 -19.76 3.50
CA LEU A 131 7.51 -19.34 2.10
C LEU A 131 6.17 -19.29 1.33
N PRO A 132 5.29 -20.32 1.40
CA PRO A 132 4.01 -20.28 0.69
C PRO A 132 3.08 -19.16 1.20
N ALA A 133 3.07 -18.93 2.53
CA ALA A 133 2.30 -17.85 3.13
C ALA A 133 2.80 -16.47 2.66
N ALA A 134 4.12 -16.33 2.51
CA ALA A 134 4.75 -15.11 2.01
C ALA A 134 4.34 -14.76 0.58
N LEU A 135 4.40 -15.75 -0.32
CA LEU A 135 4.06 -15.55 -1.73
C LEU A 135 2.58 -15.19 -1.92
N ILE A 136 1.69 -15.79 -1.11
CA ILE A 136 0.26 -15.46 -1.13
C ILE A 136 0.04 -14.02 -0.67
N GLU A 137 0.67 -13.60 0.42
CA GLU A 137 0.57 -12.23 0.93
C GLU A 137 1.04 -11.21 -0.11
N ASP A 138 2.16 -11.49 -0.78
CA ASP A 138 2.72 -10.65 -1.83
C ASP A 138 1.79 -10.55 -3.05
N ALA A 139 1.20 -11.67 -3.47
CA ALA A 139 0.23 -11.69 -4.56
C ALA A 139 -1.03 -10.89 -4.20
N VAL A 140 -1.55 -11.04 -2.98
CA VAL A 140 -2.70 -10.27 -2.48
C VAL A 140 -2.38 -8.78 -2.46
N ALA A 141 -1.18 -8.39 -2.03
CA ALA A 141 -0.77 -6.99 -2.00
C ALA A 141 -0.73 -6.37 -3.40
N VAL A 142 -0.10 -7.04 -4.37
CA VAL A 142 0.04 -6.53 -5.74
C VAL A 142 -1.30 -6.50 -6.48
N ILE A 143 -2.03 -7.62 -6.48
CA ILE A 143 -3.32 -7.74 -7.17
C ILE A 143 -4.34 -6.80 -6.52
N GLY A 144 -4.38 -6.75 -5.19
CA GLY A 144 -5.28 -5.87 -4.46
C GLY A 144 -5.02 -4.39 -4.75
N ALA A 145 -3.75 -3.97 -4.78
CA ALA A 145 -3.40 -2.60 -5.18
C ALA A 145 -3.85 -2.28 -6.61
N ALA A 146 -3.60 -3.18 -7.56
CA ALA A 146 -4.01 -2.99 -8.94
C ALA A 146 -5.54 -2.86 -9.07
N LEU A 147 -6.29 -3.75 -8.42
CA LEU A 147 -7.77 -3.72 -8.44
C LEU A 147 -8.33 -2.44 -7.83
N VAL A 148 -7.75 -1.95 -6.72
CA VAL A 148 -8.19 -0.69 -6.10
C VAL A 148 -8.01 0.48 -7.05
N VAL A 149 -6.88 0.54 -7.74
CA VAL A 149 -6.56 1.66 -8.63
C VAL A 149 -7.33 1.58 -9.95
N VAL A 150 -7.55 0.38 -10.50
CA VAL A 150 -8.44 0.15 -11.64
C VAL A 150 -9.90 0.50 -11.30
N ALA A 151 -10.34 0.27 -10.07
CA ALA A 151 -11.68 0.69 -9.64
C ALA A 151 -11.87 2.22 -9.56
N MET A 152 -10.82 3.00 -9.79
CA MET A 152 -10.88 4.47 -9.85
C MET A 152 -10.97 5.03 -11.27
N SER A 153 -10.69 4.23 -12.30
CA SER A 153 -10.69 4.65 -13.71
C SER A 153 -12.08 4.77 -14.33
#